data_AF-A0A7V2ZL75-F1
#
_entry.id   AF-A0A7V2ZL75-F1
#
_cell.length_a   1.000
_cell.length_b   1.000
_cell.length_c   1.000
_cell.angle_alpha   90.00
_cell.angle_beta   90.00
_cell.angle_gamma   90.00
#
_symmetry.space_group_name_H-M   'P 1'
#
loop_
_entity.id
_entity.type
_entity.pdbx_description
1 polymer ?
#
loop_
_entity_poly.entity_id
_entity_poly.type
_entity_poly.pdbx_seq_one_letter_code
_entity_poly.pdbx_strand_id
1 'polypeptide(L)'
;MMKDTINFFSKMKDYFLKVDLNESYSPTSQIEITEGFWTLVEIIIKDHQNLKKSIVETSAKIDKQNRELFSIQKQLNIIKIFEISKLNDGWIGDDSKKIDSKIINIANDIVLSPKLRSQPEVFPTRRGTISMEFQPSEDKFIKVEIFVDKFEFYSEIDNVENEETISNLEILIDKINEFYSR
;
A
#
# COMPACT_ATOMS: atom_id res chain seq x y z
N MET A 1 -8.16 2.65 -26.19
CA MET A 1 -6.79 2.17 -26.44
C MET A 1 -6.73 0.78 -27.11
N MET A 2 -7.10 -0.34 -26.47
CA MET A 2 -6.91 -1.68 -27.09
C MET A 2 -7.88 -1.98 -28.26
N LYS A 3 -9.12 -1.48 -28.20
CA LYS A 3 -10.03 -1.51 -29.35
C LYS A 3 -9.43 -0.77 -30.55
N ASP A 4 -8.73 0.34 -30.29
CA ASP A 4 -8.09 1.14 -31.34
C ASP A 4 -6.89 0.42 -31.95
N THR A 5 -6.11 -0.31 -31.13
CA THR A 5 -4.99 -1.15 -31.60
C THR A 5 -5.47 -2.33 -32.44
N ILE A 6 -6.50 -3.07 -32.01
CA ILE A 6 -7.06 -4.19 -32.78
C ILE A 6 -7.68 -3.69 -34.09
N ASN A 7 -8.39 -2.56 -34.05
CA ASN A 7 -8.99 -1.94 -35.22
C ASN A 7 -7.93 -1.38 -36.19
N PHE A 8 -6.79 -0.89 -35.67
CA PHE A 8 -5.62 -0.48 -36.46
C PHE A 8 -4.99 -1.68 -37.18
N PHE A 9 -4.74 -2.80 -36.49
CA PHE A 9 -4.18 -4.00 -37.10
C PHE A 9 -5.13 -4.66 -38.10
N SER A 10 -6.44 -4.64 -37.85
CA SER A 10 -7.45 -5.10 -38.83
C SER A 10 -7.42 -4.26 -40.11
N LYS A 11 -7.35 -2.93 -39.99
CA LYS A 11 -7.22 -2.03 -41.15
C LYS A 11 -5.91 -2.21 -41.89
N MET A 12 -4.82 -2.49 -41.18
CA MET A 12 -3.51 -2.82 -41.78
C MET A 12 -3.58 -4.14 -42.56
N LYS A 13 -4.29 -5.16 -42.05
CA LYS A 13 -4.51 -6.44 -42.76
C LYS A 13 -5.23 -6.22 -44.08
N ASP A 14 -6.32 -5.46 -44.04
CA ASP A 14 -7.10 -5.14 -45.24
C ASP A 14 -6.30 -4.28 -46.23
N TYR A 15 -5.38 -3.44 -45.74
CA TYR A 15 -4.49 -2.64 -46.58
C TYR A 15 -3.42 -3.50 -47.26
N PHE A 16 -2.71 -4.34 -46.52
CA PHE A 16 -1.68 -5.24 -47.08
C PHE A 16 -2.25 -6.29 -48.06
N LEU A 17 -3.48 -6.74 -47.85
CA LEU A 17 -4.19 -7.62 -48.81
C LEU A 17 -4.61 -6.89 -50.10
N LYS A 18 -4.64 -5.56 -50.10
CA LYS A 18 -5.02 -4.72 -51.26
C LYS A 18 -3.84 -4.10 -51.99
N VAL A 19 -2.69 -3.98 -51.33
CA VAL A 19 -1.45 -3.49 -51.95
C VAL A 19 -0.81 -4.66 -52.69
N ASP A 20 -1.00 -4.69 -54.01
CA ASP A 20 -0.22 -5.53 -54.91
C ASP A 20 1.24 -5.02 -54.85
N LEU A 21 2.11 -5.77 -54.18
CA LEU A 21 3.52 -5.42 -54.03
C LEU A 21 4.23 -5.71 -55.36
N ASN A 22 4.31 -4.67 -56.21
CA ASN A 22 4.97 -4.75 -57.50
C ASN A 22 6.43 -5.28 -57.42
N GLU A 23 6.63 -6.41 -58.10
CA GLU A 23 7.71 -6.75 -59.05
C GLU A 23 9.10 -7.26 -58.60
N SER A 24 9.32 -7.75 -57.37
CA SER A 24 10.61 -8.42 -57.06
C SER A 24 10.55 -9.78 -56.34
N TYR A 25 9.36 -10.27 -55.98
CA TYR A 25 9.19 -11.53 -55.26
C TYR A 25 8.15 -12.41 -55.93
N SER A 26 8.36 -13.74 -55.91
CA SER A 26 7.34 -14.66 -56.44
C SER A 26 6.06 -14.58 -55.60
N PRO A 27 4.86 -14.78 -56.18
CA PRO A 27 3.59 -14.74 -55.46
C PRO A 27 3.57 -15.62 -54.21
N THR A 28 4.20 -16.80 -54.28
CA THR A 28 4.34 -17.74 -53.17
C THR A 28 5.15 -17.16 -52.01
N SER A 29 6.22 -16.42 -52.33
CA SER A 29 7.08 -15.75 -51.33
C SER A 29 6.36 -14.61 -50.62
N GLN A 30 5.49 -13.87 -51.31
CA GLN A 30 4.71 -12.78 -50.72
C GLN A 30 3.64 -13.30 -49.76
N ILE A 31 2.97 -14.41 -50.11
CA ILE A 31 1.97 -15.07 -49.25
C ILE A 31 2.61 -15.55 -47.94
N GLU A 32 3.75 -16.26 -48.00
CA GLU A 32 4.45 -16.75 -46.80
C GLU A 32 4.89 -15.63 -45.85
N ILE A 33 5.39 -14.50 -46.37
CA ILE A 33 5.78 -13.33 -45.57
C ILE A 33 4.56 -12.73 -44.86
N THR A 34 3.42 -12.62 -45.56
CA THR A 34 2.20 -12.07 -44.97
C THR A 34 1.60 -12.99 -43.90
N GLU A 35 1.56 -14.30 -44.11
CA GLU A 35 1.06 -15.26 -43.11
C GLU A 35 1.97 -15.31 -41.87
N GLY A 36 3.29 -15.28 -42.05
CA GLY A 36 4.25 -15.21 -40.95
C GLY A 36 4.08 -13.94 -40.11
N PHE A 37 3.86 -12.79 -40.75
CA PHE A 37 3.60 -11.53 -40.05
C PHE A 37 2.31 -11.58 -39.21
N TRP A 38 1.20 -12.07 -39.76
CA TRP A 38 -0.06 -12.17 -39.02
C TRP A 38 0.01 -13.15 -37.85
N THR A 39 0.70 -14.26 -38.04
CA THR A 39 0.95 -15.23 -36.96
C THR A 39 1.69 -14.57 -35.79
N LEU A 40 2.71 -13.76 -36.06
CA LEU A 40 3.44 -13.00 -35.03
C LEU A 40 2.54 -11.98 -34.32
N VAL A 41 1.69 -11.26 -35.06
CA VAL A 41 0.75 -10.30 -34.47
C VAL A 41 -0.25 -10.99 -33.53
N GLU A 42 -0.79 -12.14 -33.92
CA GLU A 42 -1.70 -12.92 -33.08
C GLU A 42 -1.04 -13.42 -31.79
N ILE A 43 0.21 -13.88 -31.88
CA ILE A 43 1.02 -14.27 -30.71
C ILE A 43 1.18 -13.07 -29.76
N ILE A 44 1.59 -11.90 -30.27
CA ILE A 44 1.78 -10.70 -29.46
C ILE A 44 0.48 -10.27 -28.75
N ILE A 45 -0.66 -10.31 -29.46
CA ILE A 45 -1.95 -9.97 -28.87
C ILE A 45 -2.31 -10.94 -27.75
N LYS A 46 -2.13 -12.25 -27.98
CA LYS A 46 -2.42 -13.30 -27.00
C LYS A 46 -1.53 -13.15 -25.76
N ASP A 47 -0.24 -12.90 -25.95
CA ASP A 47 0.71 -12.72 -24.85
C ASP A 47 0.39 -11.47 -24.03
N HIS A 48 0.00 -10.37 -24.68
CA HIS A 48 -0.44 -9.16 -23.98
C HIS A 48 -1.71 -9.40 -23.15
N GLN A 49 -2.66 -10.17 -23.66
CA GLN A 49 -3.86 -10.55 -22.91
C GLN A 49 -3.54 -11.43 -21.70
N ASN A 50 -2.66 -12.41 -21.88
CA ASN A 50 -2.18 -13.28 -20.80
C ASN A 50 -1.45 -12.49 -19.72
N LEU A 51 -0.60 -11.53 -20.11
CA LEU A 51 0.11 -10.66 -19.19
C LEU A 51 -0.87 -9.82 -18.36
N LYS A 52 -1.86 -9.20 -19.01
CA LYS A 52 -2.90 -8.44 -18.30
C LYS A 52 -3.66 -9.27 -17.28
N LYS A 53 -4.05 -10.50 -17.65
CA LYS A 53 -4.74 -11.41 -16.75
C LYS A 53 -3.86 -11.73 -15.54
N SER A 54 -2.58 -12.05 -15.76
CA SER A 54 -1.60 -12.31 -14.70
C SER A 54 -1.43 -11.12 -13.75
N ILE A 55 -1.37 -9.89 -14.28
CA ILE A 55 -1.26 -8.66 -13.47
C ILE A 55 -2.49 -8.49 -12.56
N VAL A 56 -3.69 -8.71 -13.08
CA VAL A 56 -4.93 -8.60 -12.29
C VAL A 56 -4.98 -9.65 -11.18
N GLU A 57 -4.65 -10.90 -11.50
CA GLU A 57 -4.60 -11.99 -10.52
C GLU A 57 -3.55 -11.74 -9.44
N THR A 58 -2.39 -11.20 -9.82
CA THR A 58 -1.31 -10.86 -8.88
C THR A 58 -1.72 -9.71 -7.96
N SER A 59 -2.34 -8.65 -8.50
CA SER A 59 -2.84 -7.52 -7.71
C SER A 59 -3.87 -7.98 -6.67
N ALA A 60 -4.82 -8.84 -7.06
CA ALA A 60 -5.80 -9.39 -6.14
C ALA A 60 -5.18 -10.24 -5.02
N LYS A 61 -4.10 -10.98 -5.32
CA LYS A 61 -3.34 -11.74 -4.31
C LYS A 61 -2.62 -10.80 -3.34
N ILE A 62 -1.98 -9.75 -3.84
CA ILE A 62 -1.32 -8.72 -3.02
C ILE A 62 -2.33 -8.06 -2.08
N ASP A 63 -3.49 -7.64 -2.59
CA ASP A 63 -4.55 -7.03 -1.78
C ASP A 63 -5.04 -7.96 -0.67
N LYS A 64 -5.15 -9.26 -0.96
CA LYS A 64 -5.51 -10.27 0.03
C LYS A 64 -4.44 -10.39 1.12
N GLN A 65 -3.17 -10.50 0.72
CA GLN A 65 -2.04 -10.59 1.65
C GLN A 65 -1.94 -9.34 2.53
N ASN A 66 -2.14 -8.14 1.97
CA ASN A 66 -2.14 -6.89 2.73
C ASN A 66 -3.24 -6.85 3.79
N ARG A 67 -4.45 -7.34 3.49
CA ARG A 67 -5.54 -7.45 4.48
C ARG A 67 -5.22 -8.45 5.59
N GLU A 68 -4.64 -9.59 5.24
CA GLU A 68 -4.21 -10.60 6.22
C GLU A 68 -3.10 -10.05 7.12
N LEU A 69 -2.09 -9.39 6.54
CA LEU A 69 -1.00 -8.76 7.26
C LEU A 69 -1.51 -7.69 8.25
N PHE A 70 -2.38 -6.79 7.79
CA PHE A 70 -3.00 -5.78 8.66
C PHE A 70 -3.74 -6.42 9.84
N SER A 71 -4.48 -7.51 9.58
CA SER A 71 -5.23 -8.22 10.62
C SER A 71 -4.30 -8.88 11.65
N ILE A 72 -3.19 -9.46 11.19
CA ILE A 72 -2.16 -10.06 12.06
C ILE A 72 -1.49 -8.97 12.92
N GLN A 73 -1.05 -7.87 12.30
CA GLN A 73 -0.43 -6.74 13.02
C GLN A 73 -1.37 -6.16 14.07
N LYS A 74 -2.66 -6.01 13.74
CA LYS A 74 -3.69 -5.56 14.68
C LYS A 74 -3.77 -6.48 15.91
N GLN A 75 -3.79 -7.80 15.71
CA GLN A 75 -3.80 -8.76 16.82
C GLN A 75 -2.53 -8.69 17.67
N LEU A 76 -1.36 -8.58 17.03
CA LEU A 76 -0.08 -8.42 17.72
C LEU A 76 -0.06 -7.14 18.56
N ASN A 77 -0.58 -6.03 18.03
CA ASN A 77 -0.67 -4.77 18.75
C ASN A 77 -1.60 -4.84 19.95
N ILE A 78 -2.75 -5.52 19.84
CA ILE A 78 -3.65 -5.76 20.99
C ILE A 78 -2.90 -6.53 22.09
N ILE A 79 -2.18 -7.60 21.72
CA ILE A 79 -1.39 -8.38 22.68
C ILE A 79 -0.29 -7.51 23.30
N LYS A 80 0.42 -6.71 22.50
CA LYS A 80 1.49 -5.83 22.98
C LYS A 80 0.95 -4.78 23.95
N ILE A 81 -0.20 -4.16 23.66
CA ILE A 81 -0.87 -3.21 24.55
C ILE A 81 -1.29 -3.91 25.86
N PHE A 82 -1.78 -5.14 25.79
CA PHE A 82 -2.10 -5.91 27.00
C PHE A 82 -0.85 -6.19 27.85
N GLU A 83 0.28 -6.57 27.26
CA GLU A 83 1.52 -6.74 28.02
C GLU A 83 2.03 -5.42 28.60
N ILE A 84 1.94 -4.32 27.85
CA ILE A 84 2.26 -2.97 28.34
C ILE A 84 1.42 -2.60 29.56
N SER A 85 0.12 -2.96 29.57
CA SER A 85 -0.78 -2.65 30.69
C SER A 85 -0.39 -3.31 32.02
N LYS A 86 0.46 -4.35 32.00
CA LYS A 86 0.95 -5.06 33.19
C LYS A 86 2.25 -4.48 33.75
N LEU A 87 2.85 -3.52 33.06
CA LEU A 87 4.11 -2.91 33.50
C LEU A 87 3.87 -2.10 34.78
N ASN A 88 4.67 -2.40 35.81
CA ASN A 88 4.70 -1.64 37.05
C ASN A 88 5.71 -0.49 36.94
N ASP A 89 5.68 0.43 37.91
CA ASP A 89 6.76 1.41 38.07
C ASP A 89 8.10 0.67 38.19
N GLY A 90 9.15 1.20 37.56
CA GLY A 90 10.48 0.58 37.55
C GLY A 90 10.71 -0.49 36.46
N TRP A 91 9.77 -0.68 35.52
CA TRP A 91 9.88 -1.71 34.46
C TRP A 91 11.10 -1.53 33.54
N ILE A 92 11.62 -0.32 33.41
CA ILE A 92 12.91 -0.03 32.78
C ILE A 92 13.63 1.10 33.54
N GLY A 93 14.29 0.73 34.62
CA GLY A 93 14.98 1.66 35.52
C GLY A 93 14.02 2.46 36.41
N ASP A 94 14.57 3.08 37.45
CA ASP A 94 13.82 3.60 38.61
C ASP A 94 12.84 4.74 38.31
N ASP A 95 12.98 5.41 37.17
CA ASP A 95 12.13 6.54 36.75
C ASP A 95 10.98 6.15 35.82
N SER A 96 10.94 4.90 35.36
CA SER A 96 9.88 4.42 34.48
C SER A 96 8.57 4.27 35.23
N LYS A 97 7.50 4.81 34.65
CA LYS A 97 6.16 4.80 35.26
C LYS A 97 5.29 3.71 34.65
N LYS A 98 4.39 3.15 35.46
CA LYS A 98 3.26 2.36 35.00
C LYS A 98 2.37 3.21 34.09
N ILE A 99 1.73 2.56 33.13
CA ILE A 99 0.86 3.23 32.17
C ILE A 99 -0.56 3.37 32.75
N ASP A 100 -1.15 4.56 32.60
CA ASP A 100 -2.54 4.81 33.02
C ASP A 100 -3.53 3.98 32.19
N SER A 101 -4.55 3.39 32.82
CA SER A 101 -5.54 2.55 32.12
C SER A 101 -6.32 3.32 31.05
N LYS A 102 -6.48 4.64 31.17
CA LYS A 102 -7.07 5.47 30.12
C LYS A 102 -6.19 5.49 28.87
N ILE A 103 -4.87 5.58 29.02
CA ILE A 103 -3.93 5.53 27.90
C ILE A 103 -3.99 4.16 27.22
N ILE A 104 -4.10 3.07 27.99
CA ILE A 104 -4.31 1.71 27.45
C ILE A 104 -5.60 1.63 26.62
N ASN A 105 -6.70 2.21 27.12
CA ASN A 105 -7.97 2.21 26.39
C ASN A 105 -7.88 3.03 25.11
N ILE A 106 -7.29 4.23 25.15
CA ILE A 106 -7.10 5.09 23.96
C ILE A 106 -6.21 4.38 22.92
N ALA A 107 -5.14 3.72 23.35
CA ALA A 107 -4.28 2.95 22.46
C ALA A 107 -5.04 1.80 21.78
N ASN A 108 -5.90 1.08 22.52
CA ASN A 108 -6.77 0.07 21.94
C ASN A 108 -7.77 0.68 20.94
N ASP A 109 -8.37 1.83 21.25
CA ASP A 109 -9.32 2.51 20.37
C ASP A 109 -8.67 2.89 19.03
N ILE A 110 -7.42 3.35 19.04
CA ILE A 110 -6.64 3.63 17.83
C ILE A 110 -6.44 2.35 17.01
N VAL A 111 -5.88 1.29 17.61
CA VAL A 111 -5.56 0.02 16.92
C VAL A 111 -6.82 -0.68 16.42
N LEU A 112 -7.94 -0.54 17.14
CA LEU A 112 -9.23 -1.11 16.79
C LEU A 112 -9.99 -0.29 15.74
N SER A 113 -9.63 0.97 15.54
CA SER A 113 -10.33 1.89 14.65
C SER A 113 -10.50 1.32 13.24
N PRO A 114 -11.72 1.29 12.69
CA PRO A 114 -11.97 0.82 11.33
C PRO A 114 -11.48 1.80 10.26
N LYS A 115 -11.20 3.06 10.63
CA LYS A 115 -10.70 4.09 9.71
C LYS A 115 -9.18 4.01 9.54
N LEU A 116 -8.46 3.33 10.43
CA LEU A 116 -7.00 3.29 10.41
C LEU A 116 -6.51 2.46 9.22
N ARG A 117 -5.71 3.07 8.33
CA ARG A 117 -5.22 2.42 7.10
C ARG A 117 -3.99 1.53 7.28
N SER A 118 -3.20 1.77 8.33
CA SER A 118 -2.00 1.00 8.65
C SER A 118 -1.86 0.81 10.15
N GLN A 119 -1.30 -0.32 10.57
CA GLN A 119 -1.04 -0.58 11.99
C GLN A 119 0.30 0.05 12.42
N PRO A 120 0.37 0.67 13.61
CA PRO A 120 1.63 1.21 14.13
C PRO A 120 2.50 0.12 14.72
N GLU A 121 3.76 0.44 14.96
CA GLU A 121 4.53 -0.18 16.03
C GLU A 121 4.20 0.50 17.37
N VAL A 122 3.92 -0.28 18.40
CA VAL A 122 3.46 0.22 19.70
C VAL A 122 4.55 0.07 20.76
N PHE A 123 4.89 1.12 21.48
CA PHE A 123 5.94 1.08 22.51
C PHE A 123 5.50 1.75 23.82
N PRO A 124 5.80 1.17 24.99
CA PRO A 124 5.68 1.89 26.25
C PRO A 124 6.79 2.94 26.36
N THR A 125 6.52 4.05 27.03
CA THR A 125 7.55 5.04 27.35
C THR A 125 7.82 5.08 28.85
N ARG A 126 9.01 5.56 29.25
CA ARG A 126 9.35 5.79 30.67
C ARG A 126 8.40 6.79 31.34
N ARG A 127 7.72 7.65 30.58
CA ARG A 127 6.77 8.64 31.08
C ARG A 127 5.43 8.04 31.55
N GLY A 128 5.20 6.75 31.33
CA GLY A 128 3.91 6.11 31.59
C GLY A 128 2.89 6.37 30.49
N THR A 129 3.36 6.62 29.27
CA THR A 129 2.56 6.81 28.05
C THR A 129 2.83 5.68 27.05
N ILE A 130 2.09 5.69 25.94
CA ILE A 130 2.32 4.80 24.79
C ILE A 130 2.72 5.66 23.59
N SER A 131 3.81 5.27 22.92
CA SER A 131 4.21 5.77 21.61
C SER A 131 3.72 4.82 20.52
N MET A 132 3.16 5.37 19.46
CA MET A 132 2.77 4.65 18.25
C MET A 132 3.51 5.22 17.05
N GLU A 133 4.27 4.38 16.37
CA GLU A 133 5.14 4.78 15.27
C GLU A 133 4.63 4.20 13.96
N PHE A 134 4.54 5.03 12.94
CA PHE A 134 4.10 4.67 11.59
C PHE A 134 5.18 5.06 10.59
N GLN A 135 5.45 4.16 9.63
CA GLN A 135 6.35 4.40 8.51
C GLN A 135 5.56 4.25 7.20
N PRO A 136 4.89 5.31 6.70
CA PRO A 136 4.18 5.26 5.42
C PRO A 136 5.07 4.95 4.21
N SER A 137 6.31 5.44 4.21
CA SER A 137 7.33 5.25 3.17
C SER A 137 8.73 5.49 3.75
N GLU A 138 9.80 5.21 3.02
CA GLU A 138 11.19 5.34 3.51
C GLU A 138 11.55 6.75 4.00
N ASP A 139 10.90 7.76 3.43
CA ASP A 139 11.10 9.20 3.64
C ASP A 139 10.03 9.85 4.54
N LYS A 140 9.08 9.07 5.04
CA LYS A 140 7.98 9.54 5.89
C LYS A 140 7.91 8.75 7.18
N PHE A 141 7.98 9.46 8.29
CA PHE A 141 7.82 8.89 9.63
C PHE A 141 6.80 9.69 10.43
N ILE A 142 5.99 8.99 11.21
CA ILE A 142 5.01 9.58 12.12
C ILE A 142 5.17 8.91 13.47
N LYS A 143 5.20 9.70 14.53
CA LYS A 143 5.15 9.24 15.90
C LYS A 143 4.01 9.93 16.63
N VAL A 144 3.21 9.15 17.33
CA VAL A 144 2.11 9.64 18.15
C VAL A 144 2.32 9.17 19.58
N GLU A 145 2.54 10.10 20.49
CA GLU A 145 2.55 9.79 21.91
C GLU A 145 1.20 10.11 22.56
N ILE A 146 0.66 9.11 23.24
CA ILE A 146 -0.68 9.14 23.81
C ILE A 146 -0.61 9.55 25.27
N PHE A 147 -1.23 10.70 25.57
CA PHE A 147 -1.49 11.16 26.93
C PHE A 147 -2.99 10.98 27.25
N VAL A 148 -3.37 11.24 28.50
CA VAL A 148 -4.77 11.07 28.96
C VAL A 148 -5.72 12.05 28.26
N ASP A 149 -5.25 13.25 27.94
CA ASP A 149 -6.06 14.39 27.48
C ASP A 149 -5.66 14.90 26.09
N LYS A 150 -4.56 14.38 25.52
CA LYS A 150 -4.00 14.85 24.26
C LYS A 150 -3.15 13.78 23.58
N PHE A 151 -2.80 14.05 22.34
CA PHE A 151 -1.82 13.34 21.55
C PHE A 151 -0.71 14.32 21.17
N GLU A 152 0.55 13.93 21.38
CA GLU A 152 1.69 14.63 20.79
C GLU A 152 2.03 13.94 19.48
N PHE A 153 1.81 14.65 18.38
CA PHE A 153 2.01 14.15 17.02
C PHE A 153 3.30 14.76 16.47
N TYR A 154 4.24 13.90 16.13
CA TYR A 154 5.46 14.24 15.41
C TYR A 154 5.38 13.62 14.02
N SER A 155 5.81 14.35 13.01
CA SER A 155 6.01 13.84 11.67
C SER A 155 7.30 14.35 11.06
N GLU A 156 7.92 13.51 10.25
CA GLU A 156 9.08 13.84 9.43
C GLU A 156 8.75 13.46 7.99
N ILE A 157 8.83 14.44 7.08
CA ILE A 157 8.62 14.24 5.63
C ILE A 157 9.75 14.95 4.91
N ASP A 158 10.53 14.25 4.08
CA ASP A 158 11.63 14.87 3.33
C ASP A 158 12.64 15.62 4.24
N ASN A 159 12.93 15.05 5.43
CA ASN A 159 13.74 15.66 6.51
C ASN A 159 13.15 16.97 7.08
N VAL A 160 11.86 17.24 6.86
CA VAL A 160 11.15 18.35 7.50
C VAL A 160 10.35 17.81 8.67
N GLU A 161 10.76 18.22 9.87
CA GLU A 161 10.11 17.85 11.11
C GLU A 161 8.95 18.80 11.43
N ASN A 162 7.86 18.25 11.96
CA ASN A 162 6.74 19.01 12.47
C ASN A 162 6.19 18.36 13.73
N GLU A 163 5.93 19.17 14.75
CA GLU A 163 5.30 18.76 16.01
C GLU A 163 4.00 19.50 16.24
N GLU A 164 2.99 18.80 16.72
CA GLU A 164 1.71 19.38 17.08
C GLU A 164 1.03 18.62 18.21
N THR A 165 0.10 19.31 18.88
CA THR A 165 -0.78 18.71 19.88
C THR A 165 -2.18 18.56 19.29
N ILE A 166 -2.70 17.33 19.32
CA ILE A 166 -4.06 16.99 18.89
C ILE A 166 -4.86 16.57 20.11
N SER A 167 -6.08 17.09 20.28
CA SER A 167 -6.94 16.75 21.43
C SER A 167 -8.09 15.79 21.09
N ASN A 168 -8.25 15.42 19.82
CA ASN A 168 -9.35 14.61 19.33
C ASN A 168 -8.86 13.40 18.54
N LEU A 169 -9.37 12.22 18.91
CA LEU A 169 -8.99 10.94 18.30
C LEU A 169 -9.37 10.85 16.81
N GLU A 170 -10.53 11.37 16.40
CA GLU A 170 -10.93 11.33 14.99
C GLU A 170 -10.00 12.18 14.12
N ILE A 171 -9.68 13.40 14.59
CA ILE A 171 -8.73 14.29 13.90
C ILE A 171 -7.35 13.62 13.78
N LEU A 172 -6.89 12.95 14.85
CA LEU A 172 -5.64 12.19 14.83
C LEU A 172 -5.66 11.11 13.74
N ILE A 173 -6.71 10.29 13.68
CA ILE A 173 -6.82 9.19 12.72
C ILE A 173 -6.88 9.71 11.28
N ASP A 174 -7.65 10.77 11.05
CA ASP A 174 -7.74 11.41 9.73
C ASP A 174 -6.36 11.93 9.31
N LYS A 175 -5.64 12.58 10.22
CA LYS A 175 -4.29 13.07 9.96
C LYS A 175 -3.31 11.95 9.63
N ILE A 176 -3.27 10.86 10.40
CA ILE A 176 -2.40 9.70 10.11
C ILE A 176 -2.69 9.18 8.69
N ASN A 177 -3.96 9.10 8.30
CA ASN A 177 -4.36 8.58 6.99
C ASN A 177 -4.00 9.50 5.81
N GLU A 178 -3.83 10.81 6.03
CA GLU A 178 -3.39 11.73 4.98
C GLU A 178 -2.01 11.36 4.43
N PHE A 179 -1.13 10.82 5.27
CA PHE A 179 0.23 10.41 4.86
C PHE A 179 0.26 9.16 3.99
N TYR A 180 -0.82 8.37 4.00
CA TYR A 180 -1.01 7.20 3.12
C TYR A 180 -1.78 7.53 1.83
N SER A 181 -2.20 8.79 1.66
CA SER A 181 -2.98 9.23 0.50
C SER A 181 -2.18 10.05 -0.51
N ARG A 182 -0.92 10.38 -0.20
CA ARG A 182 -0.02 11.23 -1.01
C ARG A 182 1.25 10.47 -1.36
#